data_AF-A0A2I1IL31-F1
#
_entry.id   AF-A0A2I1IL31-F1
#
_cell.length_a   1.000
_cell.length_b   1.000
_cell.length_c   1.000
_cell.angle_alpha   90.00
_cell.angle_beta   90.00
_cell.angle_gamma   90.00
#
_symmetry.space_group_name_H-M   'P 1'
#
loop_
_entity.id
_entity.type
_entity.pdbx_description
1 polymer ?
#
loop_
_entity_poly.entity_id
_entity_poly.type
_entity_poly.pdbx_seq_one_letter_code
_entity_poly.pdbx_strand_id
1 'polypeptide(L)'
;MATDYDSPRKRDDENNEDSIEELKARRADAAGSSEVEQDENEAAESFELPGADLSGEELSVRVVPRQDDEFTCSICFLVHHTSQLAYEEDGQPVCTDCAD
;
A
#
# COMPACT_ATOMS: atom_id res chain seq x y z
N MET A 1 1.21 -21.88 17.01
CA MET A 1 0.71 -21.86 18.41
C MET A 1 0.08 -20.51 18.62
N ALA A 2 -1.24 -20.45 18.78
CA ALA A 2 -1.97 -19.20 18.96
C ALA A 2 -1.94 -18.84 20.45
N THR A 3 -1.27 -17.75 20.79
CA THR A 3 -1.33 -17.14 22.12
C THR A 3 -2.71 -16.52 22.29
N ASP A 4 -3.53 -17.11 23.15
CA ASP A 4 -4.89 -16.65 23.44
C ASP A 4 -4.82 -15.43 24.37
N TYR A 5 -5.20 -14.27 23.83
CA TYR A 5 -5.15 -12.95 24.46
C TYR A 5 -6.50 -12.55 25.08
N ASP A 6 -7.36 -13.49 25.44
CA ASP A 6 -8.70 -13.22 25.99
C ASP A 6 -8.77 -13.38 27.52
N SER A 7 -7.67 -13.09 28.22
CA SER A 7 -7.66 -13.05 29.69
C SER A 7 -8.23 -11.72 30.20
N PRO A 8 -9.32 -11.73 31.01
CA PRO A 8 -9.90 -10.51 31.57
C PRO A 8 -8.87 -9.73 32.39
N ARG A 9 -8.65 -8.46 32.01
CA ARG A 9 -7.72 -7.55 32.70
C ARG A 9 -8.15 -7.41 34.17
N LYS A 10 -7.31 -7.86 35.11
CA LYS A 10 -7.41 -7.44 36.51
C LYS A 10 -7.18 -5.93 36.56
N ARG A 11 -8.04 -5.19 37.28
CA ARG A 11 -7.79 -3.78 37.58
C ARG A 11 -6.69 -3.72 38.63
N ASP A 12 -5.46 -3.58 38.16
CA ASP A 12 -4.29 -3.25 38.97
C ASP A 12 -4.30 -1.73 39.17
N ASP A 13 -5.31 -1.23 39.89
CA ASP A 13 -5.52 0.22 40.06
C ASP A 13 -4.52 0.77 41.10
N GLU A 14 -4.27 0.03 42.19
CA GLU A 14 -3.37 0.47 43.29
C GLU A 14 -1.88 0.45 42.92
N ASN A 15 -1.40 -0.41 42.01
CA ASN A 15 0.02 -0.42 41.59
C ASN A 15 0.34 0.71 40.58
N ASN A 16 -0.68 1.20 39.88
CA ASN A 16 -0.52 2.24 38.87
C ASN A 16 -0.23 3.59 39.52
N GLU A 17 -0.92 3.91 40.63
CA GLU A 17 -0.83 5.21 41.30
C GLU A 17 0.59 5.52 41.80
N ASP A 18 1.28 4.56 42.43
CA ASP A 18 2.68 4.70 42.86
C ASP A 18 3.64 4.92 41.67
N SER A 19 3.36 4.30 40.53
CA SER A 19 4.17 4.41 39.32
C SER A 19 4.03 5.78 38.66
N ILE A 20 2.82 6.37 38.66
CA ILE A 20 2.55 7.68 38.07
C ILE A 20 3.24 8.81 38.84
N GLU A 21 3.29 8.73 40.17
CA GLU A 21 3.98 9.73 40.98
C GLU A 21 5.50 9.73 40.75
N GLU A 22 6.11 8.55 40.62
CA GLU A 22 7.53 8.42 40.28
C GLU A 22 7.82 8.94 38.85
N LEU A 23 6.94 8.64 37.88
CA LEU A 23 7.03 9.16 36.51
C LEU A 23 6.90 10.69 36.47
N LYS A 24 6.07 11.27 37.34
CA LYS A 24 5.87 12.72 37.43
C LYS A 24 7.10 13.43 38.01
N ALA A 25 7.77 12.83 39.00
CA ALA A 25 9.04 13.32 39.53
C ALA A 25 10.11 13.32 38.43
N ARG A 26 10.29 12.19 37.73
CA ARG A 26 11.26 12.09 36.61
C ARG A 26 10.97 13.07 35.47
N ARG A 27 9.69 13.38 35.19
CA ARG A 27 9.30 14.38 34.19
C ARG A 27 9.66 15.81 34.62
N ALA A 28 9.60 16.13 35.91
CA ALA A 28 10.03 17.42 36.43
C ALA A 28 11.56 17.60 36.32
N ASP A 29 12.32 16.53 36.56
CA ASP A 29 13.79 16.52 36.41
C ASP A 29 14.24 16.53 34.93
N ALA A 30 13.43 16.01 34.00
CA ALA A 30 13.73 15.97 32.56
C ALA A 30 13.35 17.24 31.79
N ALA A 31 12.78 18.27 32.45
CA ALA A 31 12.33 19.52 31.83
C ALA A 31 13.46 20.44 31.30
N GLY A 32 14.68 19.93 31.20
CA GLY A 32 15.86 20.63 30.66
C GLY A 32 16.30 20.17 29.27
N SER A 33 15.59 19.26 28.59
CA SER A 33 15.95 18.85 27.22
C SER A 33 15.25 19.73 26.19
N SER A 34 15.81 20.92 25.98
CA SER A 34 15.49 21.89 24.91
C SER A 34 15.85 21.39 23.50
N GLU A 35 16.02 20.07 23.32
CA GLU A 35 16.56 19.46 22.10
C GLU A 35 15.48 18.70 21.30
N VAL A 36 14.22 18.76 21.74
CA VAL A 36 13.09 17.96 21.23
C VAL A 36 11.94 18.84 20.72
N GLU A 37 12.27 19.93 20.02
CA GLU A 37 11.32 20.73 19.23
C GLU A 37 11.72 20.73 17.75
N GLN A 38 12.29 19.63 17.26
CA GLN A 38 12.36 19.43 15.80
C GLN A 38 11.00 18.94 15.35
N ASP A 39 10.33 19.73 14.53
CA ASP A 39 9.05 19.38 13.93
C ASP A 39 9.22 18.08 13.12
N GLU A 40 8.53 17.03 13.55
CA GLU A 40 8.64 15.68 12.96
C GLU A 40 8.32 15.68 11.46
N ASN A 41 7.49 16.63 11.00
CA ASN A 41 7.16 16.81 9.59
C ASN A 41 8.33 17.44 8.81
N GLU A 42 9.00 18.45 9.36
CA GLU A 42 10.22 19.02 8.76
C GLU A 42 11.37 17.98 8.65
N ALA A 43 11.52 17.12 9.65
CA ALA A 43 12.48 16.01 9.59
C ALA A 43 12.11 14.96 8.52
N ALA A 44 10.83 14.65 8.37
CA ALA A 44 10.34 13.69 7.37
C ALA A 44 10.43 14.20 5.92
N GLU A 45 10.24 15.51 5.70
CA GLU A 45 10.31 16.12 4.36
C GLU A 45 11.75 16.15 3.80
N SER A 46 12.76 16.23 4.67
CA SER A 46 14.18 16.21 4.27
C SER A 46 14.73 14.80 4.02
N PHE A 47 13.98 13.75 4.35
CA PHE A 47 14.44 12.37 4.24
C PHE A 47 14.10 11.78 2.87
N GLU A 48 15.04 11.89 1.93
CA GLU A 48 14.93 11.25 0.62
C GLU A 48 15.11 9.74 0.74
N LEU A 49 14.05 8.97 0.45
CA LEU A 49 14.11 7.51 0.45
C LEU A 49 15.00 7.00 -0.69
N PRO A 50 15.86 6.00 -0.45
CA PRO A 50 16.64 5.38 -1.51
C PRO A 50 15.69 4.78 -2.56
N GLY A 51 15.76 5.30 -3.80
CA GLY A 51 14.89 4.90 -4.91
C GLY A 51 13.70 5.83 -5.19
N ALA A 52 13.56 6.97 -4.50
CA ALA A 52 12.53 7.96 -4.79
C ALA A 52 12.82 8.81 -6.05
N ASP A 53 14.09 9.00 -6.39
CA ASP A 53 14.49 9.73 -7.59
C ASP A 53 14.54 8.80 -8.82
N LEU A 54 13.44 8.79 -9.58
CA LEU A 54 13.34 8.12 -10.88
C LEU A 54 13.62 9.06 -12.06
N SER A 55 14.12 10.28 -11.81
CA SER A 55 14.32 11.30 -12.87
C SER A 55 15.40 10.91 -13.89
N GLY A 56 16.28 9.97 -13.55
CA GLY A 56 17.31 9.41 -14.43
C GLY A 56 16.98 8.04 -15.05
N GLU A 57 15.81 7.47 -14.78
CA GLU A 57 15.44 6.12 -15.24
C GLU A 57 14.51 6.18 -16.47
N GLU A 58 14.99 5.73 -17.62
CA GLU A 58 14.20 5.64 -18.85
C GLU A 58 13.41 4.31 -18.86
N LEU A 59 12.09 4.39 -18.63
CA LEU A 59 11.20 3.23 -18.73
C LEU A 59 11.04 2.80 -20.19
N SER A 60 11.87 1.86 -20.67
CA SER A 60 11.75 1.31 -22.03
C SER A 60 10.61 0.30 -22.10
N VAL A 61 9.43 0.73 -22.54
CA VAL A 61 8.28 -0.16 -22.76
C VAL A 61 8.28 -0.67 -24.20
N ARG A 62 8.39 -1.98 -24.38
CA ARG A 62 8.25 -2.62 -25.70
C ARG A 62 6.77 -2.74 -26.04
N VAL A 63 6.31 -2.00 -27.05
CA VAL A 63 4.98 -2.15 -27.63
C VAL A 63 5.01 -3.24 -28.68
N VAL A 64 4.21 -4.29 -28.51
CA VAL A 64 4.00 -5.33 -29.52
C VAL A 64 2.66 -5.05 -30.19
N PRO A 65 2.62 -4.82 -31.53
CA PRO A 65 1.37 -4.66 -32.24
C PRO A 65 0.61 -5.98 -32.27
N ARG A 66 -0.73 -5.89 -32.37
CA ARG A 66 -1.64 -7.03 -32.54
C ARG A 66 -1.13 -7.94 -33.66
N GLN A 67 -0.93 -9.23 -33.39
CA GLN A 67 -0.58 -10.19 -34.43
C GLN A 67 -1.79 -10.42 -35.37
N ASP A 68 -1.55 -10.97 -36.56
CA ASP A 68 -2.60 -11.20 -37.57
C ASP A 68 -3.73 -12.11 -37.06
N ASP A 69 -3.40 -12.97 -36.11
CA ASP A 69 -4.24 -13.97 -35.49
C ASP A 69 -4.79 -13.57 -34.12
N GLU A 70 -4.67 -12.30 -33.70
CA GLU A 70 -5.19 -11.78 -32.43
C GLU A 70 -6.29 -10.72 -32.59
N PHE A 71 -7.20 -10.64 -31.61
CA PHE A 71 -8.20 -9.57 -31.48
C PHE A 71 -8.39 -9.15 -30.02
N THR A 72 -8.86 -7.94 -29.79
CA THR A 72 -9.23 -7.43 -28.46
C THR A 72 -10.74 -7.52 -28.30
N CYS A 73 -11.22 -8.31 -27.34
CA CYS A 73 -12.66 -8.44 -27.08
C CYS A 73 -13.25 -7.11 -26.61
N SER A 74 -14.40 -6.70 -27.15
CA SER A 74 -15.07 -5.45 -26.77
C SER A 74 -15.77 -5.49 -25.40
N ILE A 75 -15.94 -6.67 -24.81
CA ILE A 75 -16.60 -6.87 -23.51
C ILE A 75 -15.59 -6.97 -22.37
N CYS A 76 -14.60 -7.88 -22.47
CA CYS A 76 -13.61 -8.11 -21.42
C CYS A 76 -12.28 -7.38 -21.63
N PHE A 77 -12.08 -6.73 -22.79
CA PHE A 77 -10.85 -5.99 -23.16
C PHE A 77 -9.56 -6.81 -23.17
N LEU A 78 -9.65 -8.14 -23.11
CA LEU A 78 -8.51 -9.04 -23.22
C LEU A 78 -8.19 -9.34 -24.68
N VAL A 79 -6.91 -9.62 -24.93
CA VAL A 79 -6.42 -10.08 -26.24
C VAL A 79 -6.58 -11.60 -26.32
N HIS A 80 -7.25 -12.06 -27.38
CA HIS A 80 -7.46 -13.47 -27.66
C HIS A 80 -7.03 -13.80 -29.08
N HIS A 81 -6.72 -15.08 -29.31
CA HIS A 81 -6.50 -15.59 -30.65
C HIS A 81 -7.84 -15.65 -31.42
N THR A 82 -7.82 -15.42 -32.73
CA THR A 82 -9.00 -15.40 -33.63
C THR A 82 -9.85 -16.67 -33.58
N SER A 83 -9.27 -17.81 -33.16
CA SER A 83 -10.01 -19.04 -32.89
C SER A 83 -11.04 -18.92 -31.75
N GLN A 84 -10.92 -17.91 -30.89
CA GLN A 84 -11.83 -17.61 -29.78
C GLN A 84 -12.83 -16.50 -30.13
N LEU A 85 -12.89 -16.06 -31.40
CA LEU A 85 -13.86 -15.08 -31.86
C LEU A 85 -15.24 -15.74 -31.95
N ALA A 86 -16.23 -15.18 -31.25
CA ALA A 86 -17.60 -15.67 -31.28
C ALA A 86 -18.43 -14.93 -32.33
N TYR A 87 -18.50 -13.60 -32.24
CA TYR A 87 -19.21 -12.74 -33.17
C TYR A 87 -18.61 -11.34 -33.20
N GLU A 88 -19.02 -10.54 -34.18
CA GLU A 88 -18.75 -9.10 -34.22
C GLU A 88 -20.08 -8.34 -34.19
N GLU A 89 -20.19 -7.37 -33.28
CA GLU A 89 -21.33 -6.45 -33.20
C GLU A 89 -20.84 -5.05 -33.56
N ASP A 90 -21.43 -4.42 -34.58
CA ASP A 90 -21.02 -3.10 -35.09
C ASP A 90 -19.51 -2.97 -35.42
N GLY A 91 -18.89 -4.09 -35.84
CA GLY A 91 -17.46 -4.16 -36.13
C GLY A 91 -16.56 -4.28 -34.89
N GLN A 92 -17.15 -4.57 -33.73
CA GLN A 92 -16.43 -4.83 -32.48
C GLN A 92 -16.43 -6.34 -32.18
N PRO A 93 -15.26 -6.99 -32.11
CA PRO A 93 -15.18 -8.43 -31.91
C PRO A 93 -15.42 -8.84 -30.45
N VAL A 94 -16.17 -9.93 -30.26
CA VAL A 94 -16.52 -10.51 -28.95
C VAL A 94 -15.96 -11.92 -28.85
N CYS A 95 -15.34 -12.27 -27.71
CA CYS A 95 -14.81 -13.61 -27.47
C CYS A 95 -15.89 -14.60 -27.03
N THR A 96 -15.61 -15.90 -27.20
CA THR A 96 -16.51 -16.99 -26.78
C THR A 96 -16.94 -16.90 -25.32
N ASP A 97 -16.01 -16.56 -24.41
CA ASP A 97 -16.32 -16.45 -22.98
C ASP A 97 -17.29 -15.31 -22.64
N CYS A 98 -17.36 -14.27 -23.47
CA CYS A 98 -18.29 -13.15 -23.30
C CYS A 98 -19.57 -13.29 -24.14
N ALA A 99 -19.63 -14.31 -25.00
CA ALA A 99 -20.80 -14.63 -25.80
C ALA A 99 -21.78 -15.58 -25.08
N ASP A 100 -21.32 -16.25 -24.03
CA ASP A 100 -22.12 -17.10 -23.14
C ASP A 100 -22.98 -16.29 -22.13
#